data_AF-A0A975PQQ0-F1
#
_entry.id   AF-A0A975PQQ0-F1
#
_cell.length_a   1.000
_cell.length_b   1.000
_cell.length_c   1.000
_cell.angle_alpha   90.00
_cell.angle_beta   90.00
_cell.angle_gamma   90.00
#
_symmetry.space_group_name_H-M   'P 1'
#
loop_
_entity.id
_entity.type
_entity.pdbx_description
1 polymer ?
#
loop_
_entity_poly.entity_id
_entity_poly.type
_entity_poly.pdbx_seq_one_letter_code
_entity_poly.pdbx_strand_id
1 'polypeptide(L)'
;MAKRDPLVATIQGQAVAYDTPVALAASLEARQIPMIRRWNRLEGRPRSRDFDQAIRAEVRDPLWNLCKQWQVGEFIGEDAGSPAQAAIHIEQSAFRQFAAGSNPLQPFDDSEPLEYRVERQPLGWDHGDRKLLLDMRLALGRRWRKLLRASGLGAEYAKFVDVYAVDRPDPTDPADADITAHSKVHQRVASVAGRLMDGGALLAFLEDAPANVASAGIPGLAPGDAATIDSLGPAFVAWARG
;
A
#
# COMPACT_ATOMS: atom_id res chain seq x y z
N MET A 1 -62.06 -44.91 10.83
CA MET A 1 -61.41 -43.76 10.16
C MET A 1 -60.35 -43.24 11.12
N ALA A 2 -59.08 -43.62 10.91
CA ALA A 2 -58.01 -43.34 11.87
C ALA A 2 -57.73 -41.84 11.93
N LYS A 3 -57.78 -41.26 13.14
CA LYS A 3 -57.44 -39.86 13.41
C LYS A 3 -55.94 -39.71 13.10
N ARG A 4 -55.58 -38.91 12.08
CA ARG A 4 -54.18 -38.59 11.79
C ARG A 4 -53.64 -37.80 12.98
N ASP A 5 -52.50 -38.23 13.51
CA ASP A 5 -51.78 -37.44 14.50
C ASP A 5 -51.36 -36.11 13.88
N PRO A 6 -51.56 -34.98 14.59
CA PRO A 6 -51.24 -33.67 14.05
C PRO A 6 -49.73 -33.54 13.82
N LEU A 7 -49.35 -32.87 12.74
CA LEU A 7 -47.95 -32.51 12.51
C LEU A 7 -47.53 -31.44 13.52
N VAL A 8 -46.57 -31.78 14.38
CA VAL A 8 -46.02 -30.89 15.41
C VAL A 8 -44.58 -30.54 15.04
N ALA A 9 -44.23 -29.26 15.03
CA ALA A 9 -42.84 -28.83 14.99
C ALA A 9 -42.51 -27.92 16.17
N THR A 10 -41.25 -27.97 16.59
CA THR A 10 -40.71 -27.13 17.66
C THR A 10 -40.15 -25.85 17.06
N ILE A 11 -40.73 -24.71 17.41
CA ILE A 11 -40.23 -23.39 17.04
C ILE A 11 -39.90 -22.65 18.34
N GLN A 12 -38.65 -22.19 18.48
CA GLN A 12 -38.18 -21.46 19.67
C GLN A 12 -38.52 -22.15 21.01
N GLY A 13 -38.41 -23.47 21.06
CA GLY A 13 -38.66 -24.26 22.27
C GLY A 13 -40.14 -24.51 22.60
N GLN A 14 -41.09 -24.08 21.76
CA GLN A 14 -42.51 -24.41 21.91
C GLN A 14 -42.99 -25.37 20.81
N ALA A 15 -43.73 -26.40 21.20
CA ALA A 15 -44.35 -27.35 20.29
C ALA A 15 -45.65 -26.76 19.73
N VAL A 16 -45.73 -26.54 18.41
CA VAL A 16 -46.91 -25.98 17.75
C VAL A 16 -47.48 -27.00 16.76
N ALA A 17 -48.77 -27.32 16.93
CA ALA A 17 -49.51 -28.20 16.02
C ALA A 17 -50.08 -27.39 14.84
N TYR A 18 -49.74 -27.77 13.61
CA TYR A 18 -50.13 -27.04 12.40
C TYR A 18 -51.61 -27.22 11.97
N ASP A 19 -52.31 -28.20 12.55
CA ASP A 19 -53.66 -28.62 12.11
C ASP A 19 -54.81 -27.99 12.91
N THR A 20 -54.52 -27.06 13.82
CA THR A 20 -55.56 -26.22 14.45
C THR A 20 -55.56 -24.85 13.79
N PRO A 21 -56.73 -24.21 13.60
CA PRO A 21 -56.76 -22.79 13.27
C PRO A 21 -56.05 -22.06 14.40
N VAL A 22 -54.77 -21.76 14.19
CA VAL A 22 -53.92 -21.01 15.11
C VAL A 22 -54.73 -19.76 15.47
N ALA A 23 -54.97 -19.58 16.77
CA ALA A 23 -55.78 -18.48 17.27
C ALA A 23 -55.29 -17.18 16.64
N LEU A 24 -56.07 -16.63 15.72
CA LEU A 24 -55.72 -15.45 14.91
C LEU A 24 -55.23 -14.30 15.82
N ALA A 25 -55.80 -14.20 17.01
CA ALA A 25 -55.41 -13.24 18.05
C ALA A 25 -53.91 -13.35 18.44
N ALA A 26 -53.41 -14.57 18.66
CA ALA A 26 -52.01 -14.78 19.05
C ALA A 26 -51.04 -14.49 17.88
N SER A 27 -51.43 -14.85 16.64
CA SER A 27 -50.61 -14.55 15.46
C SER A 27 -50.57 -13.05 15.12
N LEU A 28 -51.65 -12.31 15.40
CA LEU A 28 -51.69 -10.86 15.24
C LEU A 28 -50.86 -10.13 16.31
N GLU A 29 -50.91 -10.57 17.57
CA GLU A 29 -50.04 -10.05 18.63
C GLU A 29 -48.56 -10.24 18.30
N ALA A 30 -48.19 -11.40 17.76
CA ALA A 30 -46.82 -11.72 17.37
C ALA A 30 -46.42 -11.15 15.99
N ARG A 31 -47.30 -10.40 15.31
CA ARG A 31 -47.09 -9.88 13.94
C ARG A 31 -46.57 -10.93 12.95
N GLN A 32 -47.03 -12.17 13.08
CA GLN A 32 -46.65 -13.23 12.16
C GLN A 32 -47.24 -12.92 10.78
N ILE A 33 -46.38 -12.76 9.77
CA ILE A 33 -46.81 -12.56 8.39
C ILE A 33 -47.23 -13.93 7.84
N PRO A 34 -48.53 -14.18 7.58
CA PRO A 34 -48.96 -15.48 7.09
C PRO A 34 -48.52 -15.64 5.64
N MET A 35 -47.49 -16.45 5.41
CA MET A 35 -47.07 -16.84 4.07
C MET A 35 -47.70 -18.18 3.68
N ILE A 36 -48.65 -18.15 2.74
CA ILE A 36 -49.14 -19.37 2.08
C ILE A 36 -48.14 -19.74 0.98
N ARG A 37 -47.26 -20.70 1.24
CA ARG A 37 -46.33 -21.23 0.24
C ARG A 37 -47.01 -22.36 -0.54
N ARG A 38 -47.32 -22.17 -1.83
CA ARG A 38 -47.78 -23.25 -2.72
C ARG A 38 -46.65 -23.68 -3.65
N TRP A 39 -46.56 -24.98 -3.90
CA TRP A 39 -45.64 -25.55 -4.89
C TRP A 39 -46.47 -26.11 -6.04
N ASN A 40 -46.26 -25.59 -7.26
CA ASN A 40 -46.80 -26.18 -8.47
C ASN A 40 -45.68 -26.93 -9.20
N ARG A 41 -45.87 -28.22 -9.42
CA ARG A 41 -44.99 -29.03 -10.27
C ARG A 41 -45.31 -28.70 -11.72
N LEU A 42 -44.35 -28.12 -12.42
CA LEU A 42 -44.41 -27.92 -13.87
C LEU A 42 -43.78 -29.14 -14.54
N GLU A 43 -44.54 -29.86 -15.36
CA GLU A 43 -44.06 -30.95 -16.19
C GLU A 43 -44.43 -30.70 -17.66
N GLY A 44 -43.46 -30.89 -18.56
CA GLY A 44 -43.70 -30.76 -19.99
C GLY A 44 -44.50 -31.95 -20.50
N ARG A 45 -45.59 -31.70 -21.23
CA ARG A 45 -46.30 -32.74 -22.00
C ARG A 45 -45.96 -32.58 -23.49
N PRO A 46 -45.01 -33.36 -24.03
CA PRO A 46 -44.71 -33.29 -25.45
C PRO A 46 -45.89 -33.81 -26.25
N ARG A 47 -46.41 -32.99 -27.17
CA ARG A 47 -47.48 -33.36 -28.12
C ARG A 47 -46.94 -33.98 -29.42
N SER A 48 -45.62 -33.95 -29.62
CA SER A 48 -44.92 -34.47 -30.81
C SER A 48 -44.17 -35.76 -30.50
N ARG A 49 -44.09 -36.68 -31.47
CA ARG A 49 -43.31 -37.93 -31.41
C ARG A 49 -41.89 -37.78 -31.98
N ASP A 50 -41.57 -36.64 -32.59
CA ASP A 50 -40.24 -36.30 -33.07
C ASP A 50 -39.49 -35.52 -31.97
N PHE A 51 -38.43 -36.13 -31.45
CA PHE A 51 -37.59 -35.58 -30.39
C PHE A 51 -36.23 -35.09 -30.90
N ASP A 52 -35.90 -35.30 -32.18
CA ASP A 52 -34.57 -34.97 -32.71
C ASP A 52 -34.29 -33.48 -32.55
N GLN A 53 -35.28 -32.63 -32.84
CA GLN A 53 -35.16 -31.20 -32.64
C GLN A 53 -34.99 -30.80 -31.16
N ALA A 54 -35.70 -31.48 -30.25
CA ALA A 54 -35.65 -31.19 -28.82
C ALA A 54 -34.31 -31.61 -28.19
N ILE A 55 -33.76 -32.74 -28.64
CA ILE A 55 -32.49 -33.30 -28.14
C ILE A 55 -31.28 -32.48 -28.62
N ARG A 56 -31.35 -31.86 -29.81
CA ARG A 56 -30.24 -31.07 -30.37
C ARG A 56 -29.92 -29.79 -29.59
N ALA A 57 -30.84 -29.30 -28.76
CA ALA A 57 -30.67 -28.09 -27.95
C ALA A 57 -30.10 -26.90 -28.76
N GLU A 58 -30.60 -26.71 -30.00
CA GLU A 58 -30.04 -25.74 -30.94
C GLU A 58 -30.22 -24.30 -30.42
N VAL A 59 -29.11 -23.56 -30.34
CA VAL A 59 -29.14 -22.13 -30.02
C VAL A 59 -29.56 -21.35 -31.26
N ARG A 60 -30.80 -20.83 -31.26
CA ARG A 60 -31.39 -20.13 -32.41
C ARG A 60 -30.84 -18.72 -32.62
N ASP A 61 -30.38 -18.07 -31.56
CA ASP A 61 -29.76 -16.74 -31.61
C ASP A 61 -28.67 -16.60 -30.54
N PRO A 62 -27.43 -17.03 -30.84
CA PRO A 62 -26.31 -16.90 -29.91
C PRO A 62 -26.00 -15.45 -29.56
N LEU A 63 -26.14 -14.53 -30.51
CA LEU A 63 -25.81 -13.12 -30.31
C LEU A 63 -26.77 -12.46 -29.33
N TRP A 64 -28.07 -12.72 -29.45
CA TRP A 64 -29.07 -12.26 -28.50
C TRP A 64 -28.80 -12.79 -27.08
N ASN A 65 -28.46 -14.07 -26.94
CA ASN A 65 -28.14 -14.66 -25.63
C ASN A 65 -26.94 -13.96 -24.97
N LEU A 66 -25.86 -13.71 -25.73
CA LEU A 66 -24.69 -12.99 -25.23
C LEU A 66 -25.00 -11.53 -24.88
N CYS A 67 -25.80 -10.84 -25.70
CA CYS A 67 -26.26 -9.49 -25.39
C CYS A 67 -27.13 -9.44 -24.12
N LYS A 68 -27.97 -10.46 -23.88
CA LYS A 68 -28.75 -10.57 -22.64
C LYS A 68 -27.85 -10.83 -21.42
N GLN A 69 -26.87 -11.73 -21.52
CA GLN A 69 -25.87 -11.96 -20.47
C GLN A 69 -25.10 -10.68 -20.11
N TRP A 70 -24.71 -9.91 -21.12
CA TRP A 70 -24.08 -8.61 -20.93
C TRP A 70 -25.01 -7.59 -20.24
N GLN A 71 -26.27 -7.49 -20.68
CA GLN A 71 -27.24 -6.57 -20.09
C GLN A 71 -27.57 -6.86 -18.61
N VAL A 72 -27.56 -8.14 -18.21
CA VAL A 72 -27.81 -8.54 -16.81
C VAL A 72 -26.53 -8.50 -15.96
N GLY A 73 -25.39 -8.13 -16.55
CA GLY A 73 -24.12 -8.03 -15.84
C GLY A 73 -23.45 -9.38 -15.57
N GLU A 74 -23.82 -10.45 -16.25
CA GLU A 74 -23.19 -11.78 -16.06
C GLU A 74 -21.68 -11.76 -16.37
N PHE A 75 -21.24 -10.86 -17.25
CA PHE A 75 -19.82 -10.64 -17.55
C PHE A 75 -19.12 -9.69 -16.58
N ILE A 76 -19.85 -9.09 -15.65
CA ILE A 76 -19.28 -8.41 -14.50
C ILE A 76 -18.97 -9.54 -13.53
N GLY A 77 -17.73 -10.02 -13.56
CA GLY A 77 -17.24 -11.05 -12.65
C GLY A 77 -17.29 -10.54 -11.22
N GLU A 78 -18.43 -10.69 -10.56
CA GLU A 78 -18.54 -10.56 -9.12
C GLU A 78 -18.04 -11.85 -8.48
N ASP A 79 -17.10 -11.73 -7.55
CA ASP A 79 -16.72 -12.82 -6.65
C ASP A 79 -17.86 -13.05 -5.65
N ALA A 80 -18.94 -13.67 -6.12
CA ALA A 80 -20.13 -13.97 -5.32
C ALA A 80 -20.06 -15.37 -4.67
N GLY A 81 -18.95 -16.10 -4.87
CA GLY A 81 -18.71 -17.41 -4.29
C GLY A 81 -18.23 -17.30 -2.84
N SER A 82 -19.12 -17.02 -1.88
CA SER A 82 -18.75 -17.17 -0.47
C SER A 82 -18.67 -18.67 -0.13
N PRO A 83 -17.53 -19.18 0.41
CA PRO A 83 -17.44 -20.59 0.79
C PRO A 83 -18.46 -20.89 1.90
N ALA A 84 -19.29 -21.91 1.69
CA ALA A 84 -20.26 -22.35 2.69
C ALA A 84 -19.57 -23.02 3.90
N GLN A 85 -18.40 -23.64 3.69
CA GLN A 85 -17.55 -24.19 4.74
C GLN A 85 -16.11 -24.33 4.22
N ALA A 86 -15.13 -23.96 5.04
CA ALA A 86 -13.72 -24.23 4.81
C ALA A 86 -13.10 -24.81 6.10
N ALA A 87 -12.31 -25.87 5.96
CA ALA A 87 -11.50 -26.42 7.03
C ALA A 87 -10.03 -26.23 6.65
N ILE A 88 -9.26 -25.58 7.52
CA ILE A 88 -7.85 -25.32 7.29
C ILE A 88 -7.06 -26.06 8.36
N HIS A 89 -6.07 -26.83 7.94
CA HIS A 89 -5.04 -27.37 8.80
C HIS A 89 -3.74 -26.63 8.50
N ILE A 90 -3.15 -26.00 9.52
CA ILE A 90 -1.93 -25.20 9.36
C ILE A 90 -0.83 -25.81 10.21
N GLU A 91 0.30 -26.08 9.58
CA GLU A 91 1.57 -26.34 10.24
C GLU A 91 2.45 -25.11 10.02
N GLN A 92 3.03 -24.58 11.09
CA GLN A 92 3.88 -23.38 11.04
C GLN A 92 5.27 -23.71 11.53
N SER A 93 6.29 -23.16 10.86
CA SER A 93 7.68 -23.21 11.28
C SER A 93 8.23 -21.80 11.29
N ALA A 94 8.82 -21.39 12.42
CA ALA A 94 9.40 -20.06 12.57
C ALA A 94 10.74 -19.97 11.82
N PHE A 95 10.94 -18.89 11.08
CA PHE A 95 12.22 -18.55 10.48
C PHE A 95 13.16 -18.05 11.58
N ARG A 96 14.21 -18.81 11.92
CA ARG A 96 15.08 -18.49 13.07
C ARG A 96 16.36 -17.78 12.69
N GLN A 97 16.85 -18.03 11.49
CA GLN A 97 18.16 -17.57 11.06
C GLN A 97 18.15 -17.29 9.55
N PHE A 98 18.96 -16.32 9.15
CA PHE A 98 19.05 -15.81 7.79
C PHE A 98 20.51 -15.61 7.38
N ALA A 99 20.85 -15.93 6.13
CA ALA A 99 22.14 -15.61 5.52
C ALA A 99 21.92 -15.10 4.09
N ALA A 100 22.46 -13.92 3.77
CA ALA A 100 22.42 -13.36 2.42
C ALA A 100 23.65 -13.80 1.61
N GLY A 101 23.50 -14.74 0.68
CA GLY A 101 24.62 -15.22 -0.15
C GLY A 101 25.73 -15.88 0.69
N SER A 102 26.96 -15.39 0.58
CA SER A 102 28.12 -15.88 1.35
C SER A 102 28.31 -15.21 2.72
N ASN A 103 27.36 -14.35 3.15
CA ASN A 103 27.44 -13.72 4.46
C ASN A 103 27.21 -14.73 5.60
N PRO A 104 27.77 -14.47 6.80
CA PRO A 104 27.53 -15.31 7.97
C PRO A 104 26.05 -15.44 8.31
N LEU A 105 25.68 -16.60 8.86
CA LEU A 105 24.34 -16.86 9.37
C LEU A 105 24.04 -15.97 10.58
N GLN A 106 22.91 -15.27 10.54
CA GLN A 106 22.51 -14.32 11.58
C GLN A 106 21.14 -14.72 12.15
N PRO A 107 20.85 -14.41 13.42
CA PRO A 107 19.49 -14.52 13.95
C PRO A 107 18.50 -13.72 13.10
N PHE A 108 17.34 -14.31 12.82
CA PHE A 108 16.24 -13.59 12.20
C PHE A 108 15.58 -12.69 13.25
N ASP A 109 15.39 -11.42 12.91
CA ASP A 109 14.74 -10.43 13.75
C ASP A 109 13.40 -10.08 13.11
N ASP A 110 12.32 -10.48 13.78
CA ASP A 110 10.95 -10.38 13.30
C ASP A 110 10.34 -8.98 13.55
N SER A 111 11.14 -8.03 14.05
CA SER A 111 10.71 -6.62 14.18
C SER A 111 10.73 -5.85 12.85
N GLU A 112 11.34 -6.42 11.81
CA GLU A 112 11.52 -5.83 10.50
C GLU A 112 11.24 -6.87 9.40
N PRO A 113 10.50 -6.51 8.32
CA PRO A 113 10.25 -7.44 7.21
C PRO A 113 11.55 -7.96 6.59
N LEU A 114 11.59 -9.26 6.27
CA LEU A 114 12.76 -9.88 5.65
C LEU A 114 13.12 -9.16 4.34
N GLU A 115 12.10 -8.81 3.55
CA GLU A 115 12.23 -8.12 2.27
C GLU A 115 13.02 -6.82 2.41
N TYR A 116 12.76 -6.04 3.46
CA TYR A 116 13.51 -4.82 3.69
C TYR A 116 15.00 -5.10 3.91
N ARG A 117 15.35 -6.18 4.61
CA ARG A 117 16.74 -6.55 4.88
C ARG A 117 17.47 -7.08 3.65
N VAL A 118 16.82 -7.93 2.84
CA VAL A 118 17.44 -8.51 1.64
C VAL A 118 17.47 -7.55 0.46
N GLU A 119 16.45 -6.73 0.30
CA GLU A 119 16.30 -5.84 -0.86
C GLU A 119 16.82 -4.42 -0.61
N ARG A 120 17.37 -4.15 0.57
CA ARG A 120 17.96 -2.83 0.88
C ARG A 120 19.07 -2.52 -0.10
N GLN A 121 18.81 -1.57 -1.00
CA GLN A 121 19.84 -1.03 -1.88
C GLN A 121 20.46 0.22 -1.24
N PRO A 122 21.80 0.38 -1.31
CA PRO A 122 22.43 1.62 -0.92
C PRO A 122 21.90 2.75 -1.81
N LEU A 123 21.68 3.92 -1.22
CA LEU A 123 21.32 5.11 -1.98
C LEU A 123 22.51 5.49 -2.87
N GLY A 124 22.34 5.39 -4.19
CA GLY A 124 23.28 5.96 -5.15
C GLY A 124 23.13 7.48 -5.16
N TRP A 125 24.00 8.18 -4.43
CA TRP A 125 24.04 9.64 -4.40
C TRP A 125 24.51 10.21 -5.73
N ASP A 126 25.41 9.48 -6.40
CA ASP A 126 26.01 9.87 -7.65
C ASP A 126 25.95 8.74 -8.68
N HIS A 127 25.94 9.12 -9.95
CA HIS A 127 26.14 8.21 -11.08
C HIS A 127 27.09 8.86 -12.09
N GLY A 128 28.34 8.43 -12.10
CA GLY A 128 29.42 9.18 -12.77
C GLY A 128 29.60 10.54 -12.08
N ASP A 129 29.65 11.61 -12.86
CA ASP A 129 29.80 12.98 -12.35
C ASP A 129 28.45 13.64 -11.97
N ARG A 130 27.36 12.86 -11.86
CA ARG A 130 26.00 13.37 -11.69
C ARG A 130 25.46 13.11 -10.31
N LYS A 131 25.00 14.16 -9.63
CA LYS A 131 24.31 14.07 -8.34
C LYS A 131 22.84 13.69 -8.52
N LEU A 132 22.45 12.52 -8.03
CA LEU A 132 21.09 11.99 -8.05
C LEU A 132 20.26 12.44 -6.84
N LEU A 133 19.02 11.94 -6.74
CA LEU A 133 18.18 12.00 -5.53
C LEU A 133 17.98 13.41 -4.94
N LEU A 134 17.67 14.41 -5.79
CA LEU A 134 17.46 15.80 -5.38
C LEU A 134 16.53 15.93 -4.16
N ASP A 135 15.44 15.17 -4.09
CA ASP A 135 14.50 15.24 -2.97
C ASP A 135 15.12 14.82 -1.63
N MET A 136 15.94 13.77 -1.65
CA MET A 136 16.63 13.30 -0.45
C MET A 136 17.70 14.30 -0.02
N ARG A 137 18.46 14.84 -0.98
CA ARG A 137 19.43 15.93 -0.74
C ARG A 137 18.77 17.16 -0.09
N LEU A 138 17.60 17.56 -0.58
CA LEU A 138 16.81 18.65 0.02
C LEU A 138 16.22 18.29 1.39
N ALA A 139 15.78 17.04 1.58
CA ALA A 139 15.27 16.56 2.87
C ALA A 139 16.37 16.57 3.94
N LEU A 140 17.58 16.15 3.59
CA LEU A 140 18.78 16.23 4.42
C LEU A 140 19.11 17.69 4.77
N GLY A 141 19.13 18.59 3.78
CA GLY A 141 19.38 20.01 4.02
C GLY A 141 18.33 20.64 4.96
N ARG A 142 17.06 20.24 4.81
CA ARG A 142 15.97 20.64 5.72
C ARG A 142 16.15 20.07 7.13
N ARG A 143 16.63 18.84 7.27
CA ARG A 143 16.94 18.23 8.58
C ARG A 143 18.05 19.01 9.27
N TRP A 144 19.13 19.33 8.56
CA TRP A 144 20.22 20.14 9.09
C TRP A 144 19.72 21.50 9.59
N ARG A 145 18.89 22.19 8.78
CA ARG A 145 18.24 23.44 9.20
C ARG A 145 17.43 23.30 10.49
N LYS A 146 16.73 22.18 10.69
CA LYS A 146 15.98 21.92 11.93
C LYS A 146 16.90 21.75 13.14
N LEU A 147 18.03 21.04 12.98
CA LEU A 147 19.02 20.86 14.04
C LEU A 147 19.65 22.19 14.47
N LEU A 148 20.04 23.02 13.49
CA LEU A 148 20.56 24.37 13.76
C LEU A 148 19.52 25.23 14.50
N ARG A 149 18.26 25.26 14.03
CA ARG A 149 17.19 26.02 14.68
C ARG A 149 16.91 25.56 16.11
N ALA A 150 16.89 24.24 16.35
CA ALA A 150 16.67 23.68 17.67
C ALA A 150 17.78 24.07 18.67
N SER A 151 18.98 24.35 18.16
CA SER A 151 20.15 24.76 18.94
C SER A 151 20.33 26.28 19.02
N GLY A 152 19.35 27.07 18.56
CA GLY A 152 19.45 28.53 18.53
C GLY A 152 20.28 29.12 17.38
N LEU A 153 20.88 28.27 16.54
CA LEU A 153 21.80 28.63 15.44
C LEU A 153 21.11 28.74 14.09
N GLY A 154 19.81 29.05 14.07
CA GLY A 154 19.02 29.11 12.84
C GLY A 154 19.52 30.14 11.82
N ALA A 155 20.21 31.19 12.27
CA ALA A 155 20.81 32.22 11.43
C ALA A 155 22.03 31.72 10.65
N GLU A 156 22.76 30.73 11.19
CA GLU A 156 23.96 30.15 10.57
C GLU A 156 23.63 29.35 9.30
N TYR A 157 22.37 28.93 9.12
CA TYR A 157 21.95 28.12 7.98
C TYR A 157 22.27 28.74 6.62
N ALA A 158 22.22 30.07 6.49
CA ALA A 158 22.56 30.76 5.24
C ALA A 158 24.00 30.48 4.80
N LYS A 159 24.95 30.40 5.75
CA LYS A 159 26.36 30.12 5.48
C LYS A 159 26.57 28.70 4.95
N PHE A 160 25.74 27.75 5.38
CA PHE A 160 25.72 26.40 4.82
C PHE A 160 25.11 26.36 3.42
N VAL A 161 24.11 27.19 3.13
CA VAL A 161 23.57 27.33 1.77
C VAL A 161 24.65 27.89 0.83
N ASP A 162 25.47 28.84 1.28
CA ASP A 162 26.54 29.41 0.46
C ASP A 162 27.62 28.39 0.08
N VAL A 163 27.95 27.47 0.99
CA VAL A 163 28.98 26.44 0.75
C VAL A 163 28.42 25.21 0.04
N TYR A 164 27.23 24.76 0.43
CA TYR A 164 26.60 23.55 -0.10
C TYR A 164 25.36 23.90 -0.92
N ALA A 165 25.41 24.93 -1.77
CA ALA A 165 24.29 25.29 -2.61
C ALA A 165 23.93 24.14 -3.56
N VAL A 166 22.63 23.95 -3.85
CA VAL A 166 22.26 23.18 -5.04
C VAL A 166 22.72 23.96 -6.28
N ASP A 167 23.51 23.29 -7.11
CA ASP A 167 24.08 23.85 -8.34
C ASP A 167 22.98 24.29 -9.31
N ARG A 168 23.19 25.43 -9.98
CA ARG A 168 22.28 25.92 -11.00
C ARG A 168 22.66 25.30 -12.34
N PRO A 169 21.76 24.55 -12.99
CA PRO A 169 22.07 23.95 -14.29
C PRO A 169 22.20 25.03 -15.37
N ASP A 170 23.19 24.89 -16.25
CA ASP A 170 23.42 25.72 -17.43
C ASP A 170 22.83 25.05 -18.68
N PRO A 171 21.78 25.62 -19.31
CA PRO A 171 21.19 25.08 -20.55
C PRO A 171 22.14 25.03 -21.74
N THR A 172 23.29 25.72 -21.68
CA THR A 172 24.29 25.74 -22.74
C THR A 172 25.42 24.73 -22.52
N ASP A 173 25.53 24.14 -21.33
CA ASP A 173 26.51 23.11 -21.02
C ASP A 173 25.96 21.71 -21.34
N PRO A 174 26.58 20.94 -22.25
CA PRO A 174 26.20 19.55 -22.51
C PRO A 174 26.22 18.64 -21.29
N ALA A 175 27.00 18.96 -20.24
CA ALA A 175 27.05 18.19 -19.01
C ALA A 175 25.71 18.23 -18.24
N ASP A 176 24.97 19.33 -18.34
CA ASP A 176 23.68 19.56 -17.67
C ASP A 176 22.47 19.19 -18.55
N ALA A 177 22.70 18.57 -19.71
CA ALA A 177 21.66 18.25 -20.68
C ALA A 177 20.57 17.33 -20.10
N ASP A 178 20.90 16.45 -19.16
CA ASP A 178 19.95 15.53 -18.52
C ASP A 178 18.91 16.26 -17.65
N ILE A 179 19.31 17.35 -16.99
CA ILE A 179 18.44 18.22 -16.21
C ILE A 179 17.70 19.20 -17.13
N THR A 180 18.41 19.81 -18.07
CA THR A 180 17.92 20.95 -18.87
C THR A 180 17.04 20.53 -20.05
N ALA A 181 17.20 19.32 -20.59
CA ALA A 181 16.39 18.81 -21.70
C ALA A 181 14.90 18.65 -21.36
N HIS A 182 14.58 18.32 -20.10
CA HIS A 182 13.20 18.19 -19.66
C HIS A 182 12.76 19.40 -18.84
N SER A 183 11.86 20.21 -19.39
CA SER A 183 11.44 21.50 -18.80
C SER A 183 11.01 21.40 -17.32
N LYS A 184 10.26 20.37 -16.92
CA LYS A 184 9.86 20.19 -15.51
C LYS A 184 11.03 19.88 -14.57
N VAL A 185 12.04 19.12 -15.03
CA VAL A 185 13.21 18.79 -14.23
C VAL A 185 14.07 20.03 -14.07
N HIS A 186 14.33 20.73 -15.19
CA HIS A 186 15.02 22.01 -15.19
C HIS A 186 14.37 23.02 -14.24
N GLN A 187 13.06 23.26 -14.38
CA GLN A 187 12.32 24.20 -13.51
C GLN A 187 12.40 23.80 -12.04
N ARG A 188 12.31 22.50 -11.74
CA ARG A 188 12.42 21.99 -10.37
C ARG A 188 13.79 22.30 -9.77
N VAL A 189 14.88 21.96 -10.45
CA VAL A 189 16.25 22.24 -9.97
C VAL A 189 16.49 23.76 -9.88
N ALA A 190 16.12 24.52 -10.92
CA ALA A 190 16.27 25.97 -10.94
C ALA A 190 15.46 26.70 -9.85
N SER A 191 14.36 26.11 -9.36
CA SER A 191 13.57 26.69 -8.27
C SER A 191 14.29 26.66 -6.92
N VAL A 192 15.20 25.69 -6.72
CA VAL A 192 15.93 25.48 -5.46
C VAL A 192 17.40 25.88 -5.54
N ALA A 193 17.97 25.92 -6.75
CA ALA A 193 19.36 26.25 -6.99
C ALA A 193 19.76 27.60 -6.36
N GLY A 194 20.87 27.60 -5.62
CA GLY A 194 21.37 28.76 -4.86
C GLY A 194 20.47 29.26 -3.72
N ARG A 195 19.32 28.63 -3.46
CA ARG A 195 18.38 29.02 -2.39
C ARG A 195 18.31 28.00 -1.26
N LEU A 196 18.50 26.73 -1.60
CA LEU A 196 18.50 25.62 -0.67
C LEU A 196 19.85 24.92 -0.69
N MET A 197 20.19 24.40 0.48
CA MET A 197 21.38 23.59 0.71
C MET A 197 21.16 22.16 0.17
N ASP A 198 22.16 21.63 -0.50
CA ASP A 198 22.39 20.22 -0.73
C ASP A 198 22.87 19.54 0.55
N GLY A 199 21.95 18.95 1.30
CA GLY A 199 22.32 18.20 2.52
C GLY A 199 23.02 16.87 2.23
N GLY A 200 22.95 16.36 1.00
CA GLY A 200 23.72 15.17 0.61
C GLY A 200 25.22 15.49 0.54
N ALA A 201 25.58 16.68 0.06
CA ALA A 201 26.97 17.13 0.02
C ALA A 201 27.59 17.28 1.43
N LEU A 202 26.84 17.83 2.40
CA LEU A 202 27.29 17.86 3.81
C LEU A 202 27.40 16.46 4.39
N LEU A 203 26.43 15.57 4.13
CA LEU A 203 26.48 14.20 4.61
C LEU A 203 27.72 13.47 4.07
N ALA A 204 27.97 13.58 2.76
CA ALA A 204 29.14 12.99 2.10
C ALA A 204 30.44 13.54 2.70
N PHE A 205 30.54 14.86 2.92
CA PHE A 205 31.69 15.46 3.57
C PHE A 205 31.94 14.90 4.98
N LEU A 206 30.89 14.76 5.80
CA LEU A 206 31.02 14.22 7.16
C LEU A 206 31.40 12.73 7.19
N GLU A 207 31.04 11.98 6.15
CA GLU A 207 31.34 10.54 6.05
C GLU A 207 32.69 10.24 5.38
N ASP A 208 33.25 11.20 4.64
CA ASP A 208 34.53 11.04 3.92
C ASP A 208 35.71 10.78 4.86
N ALA A 209 35.75 11.47 6.01
CA ALA A 209 36.78 11.24 7.02
C ALA A 209 36.24 11.46 8.45
N PRO A 210 36.64 10.63 9.44
CA PRO A 210 36.23 10.81 10.84
C PRO A 210 36.65 12.15 11.47
N ALA A 211 37.65 12.81 10.87
CA ALA A 211 38.13 14.12 11.31
C ALA A 211 37.28 15.29 10.76
N ASN A 212 36.40 15.04 9.79
CA ASN A 212 35.56 16.07 9.21
C ASN A 212 34.47 16.48 10.22
N VAL A 213 34.40 17.78 10.49
CA VAL A 213 33.43 18.37 11.42
C VAL A 213 32.55 19.36 10.68
N ALA A 214 31.31 19.55 11.12
CA ALA A 214 30.30 20.28 10.36
C ALA A 214 30.61 21.78 10.17
N SER A 215 31.44 22.38 11.03
CA SER A 215 31.89 23.76 10.90
C SER A 215 33.04 23.94 9.91
N ALA A 216 33.72 22.86 9.51
CA ALA A 216 34.90 22.93 8.65
C ALA A 216 34.55 23.49 7.26
N GLY A 217 35.31 24.48 6.82
CA GLY A 217 35.11 25.12 5.52
C GLY A 217 33.92 26.08 5.45
N ILE A 218 33.19 26.32 6.55
CA ILE A 218 32.08 27.28 6.58
C ILE A 218 32.60 28.68 6.96
N PRO A 219 32.58 29.66 6.04
CA PRO A 219 33.11 30.99 6.32
C PRO A 219 32.19 31.78 7.24
N GLY A 220 32.79 32.59 8.12
CA GLY A 220 32.08 33.58 8.93
C GLY A 220 31.21 33.01 10.06
N LEU A 221 31.39 31.75 10.45
CA LEU A 221 30.77 31.21 11.68
C LEU A 221 31.21 32.03 12.89
N ALA A 222 30.29 32.25 13.84
CA ALA A 222 30.69 32.90 15.08
C ALA A 222 31.65 31.98 15.86
N PRO A 223 32.71 32.50 16.50
CA PRO A 223 33.72 31.67 17.17
C PRO A 223 33.16 30.73 18.25
N GLY A 224 32.02 31.08 18.85
CA GLY A 224 31.34 30.24 19.86
C GLY A 224 30.40 29.18 19.28
N ASP A 225 29.98 29.30 18.02
CA ASP A 225 28.94 28.46 17.43
C ASP A 225 29.52 27.17 16.84
N ALA A 226 30.79 27.19 16.41
CA ALA A 226 31.45 26.07 15.76
C ALA A 226 31.40 24.78 16.61
N ALA A 227 31.69 24.87 17.91
CA ALA A 227 31.65 23.71 18.80
C ALA A 227 30.25 23.10 18.91
N THR A 228 29.20 23.93 18.96
CA THR A 228 27.82 23.45 18.97
C THR A 228 27.45 22.84 17.61
N ILE A 229 27.82 23.48 16.50
CA ILE A 229 27.61 22.96 15.14
C ILE A 229 28.26 21.59 14.96
N ASP A 230 29.51 21.44 15.39
CA ASP A 230 30.26 20.19 15.27
C ASP A 230 29.61 19.06 16.09
N SER A 231 29.04 19.39 17.26
CA SER A 231 28.29 18.42 18.06
C SER A 231 27.01 17.92 17.39
N LEU A 232 26.45 18.67 16.42
CA LEU A 232 25.26 18.26 15.66
C LEU A 232 25.59 17.29 14.52
N GLY A 233 26.83 17.28 14.02
CA GLY A 233 27.26 16.44 12.90
C GLY A 233 26.97 14.95 13.11
N PRO A 234 27.43 14.33 14.22
CA PRO A 234 27.16 12.92 14.50
C PRO A 234 25.67 12.59 14.60
N ALA A 235 24.86 13.47 15.21
CA ALA A 235 23.42 13.28 15.31
C ALA A 235 22.71 13.39 13.94
N PHE A 236 23.24 14.21 13.04
CA PHE A 236 22.78 14.32 11.67
C PHE A 236 23.09 13.05 10.86
N VAL A 237 24.34 12.54 10.92
CA VAL A 237 24.76 11.31 10.24
C VAL A 237 23.98 10.11 10.76
N ALA A 238 23.85 9.96 12.08
CA ALA A 238 23.09 8.87 12.68
C ALA A 238 21.62 8.88 12.25
N TRP A 239 20.99 10.05 12.17
CA TRP A 239 19.63 10.18 11.65
C TRP A 239 19.51 9.89 10.15
N ALA A 240 20.52 10.20 9.35
CA ALA A 240 20.52 9.94 7.92
C ALA A 240 20.68 8.45 7.58
N ARG A 241 21.23 7.65 8.51
CA ARG A 241 21.55 6.23 8.33
C ARG A 241 20.70 5.26 9.15
N GLY A 242 19.97 5.76 10.16
CA GLY A 242 19.00 5.01 10.96
C GLY A 242 17.60 5.09 10.38
#